data_AF-A0A3D5FUE8-F1
#
_entry.id   AF-A0A3D5FUE8-F1
#
_cell.length_a   1.000
_cell.length_b   1.000
_cell.length_c   1.000
_cell.angle_alpha   90.00
_cell.angle_beta   90.00
_cell.angle_gamma   90.00
#
_symmetry.space_group_name_H-M   'P 1'
#
loop_
_entity.id
_entity.type
_entity.pdbx_description
1 polymer ?
#
loop_
_entity_poly.entity_id
_entity_poly.type
_entity_poly.pdbx_seq_one_letter_code
_entity_poly.pdbx_strand_id
1 'polypeptide(L)'
;MSGRGIRVDLPDQPLPLIPPVLLRAASFTTLEYRPALTVIVDVDASGDLAKAQLRRSRIRLSARVSPSENQNAVPSDVVGLVSAFR
;
A
#
# COMPACT_ATOMS: atom_id res chain seq x y z
N MET A 1 -15.79 4.47 -26.55
CA MET A 1 -15.68 5.31 -25.34
C MET A 1 -14.27 5.15 -24.79
N SER A 2 -13.40 6.14 -24.99
CA SER A 2 -12.04 6.13 -24.42
C SER A 2 -12.10 6.60 -22.96
N GLY A 3 -12.42 5.69 -22.04
CA GLY A 3 -12.30 5.98 -20.60
C GLY A 3 -10.84 6.21 -20.22
N ARG A 4 -10.58 7.05 -19.21
CA ARG A 4 -9.24 7.17 -18.63
C ARG A 4 -8.82 5.80 -18.10
N GLY A 5 -7.63 5.30 -18.44
CA GLY A 5 -7.07 4.05 -17.90
C GLY A 5 -6.22 4.26 -16.65
N ILE A 6 -5.91 5.52 -16.31
CA ILE A 6 -5.02 5.93 -15.22
C ILE A 6 -5.54 7.20 -14.53
N ARG A 7 -5.05 7.45 -13.31
CA ARG A 7 -5.08 8.77 -12.68
C ARG A 7 -3.99 9.63 -13.30
N VAL A 8 -4.26 10.93 -13.50
CA VAL A 8 -3.26 11.91 -13.95
C VAL A 8 -3.05 12.93 -12.86
N ASP A 9 -1.82 13.10 -12.40
CA ASP A 9 -1.46 14.09 -11.40
C ASP A 9 -0.87 15.32 -12.10
N LEU A 10 -1.65 16.39 -12.21
CA LEU A 10 -1.19 17.69 -12.68
C LEU A 10 -0.77 18.55 -11.47
N PRO A 11 0.12 19.56 -11.65
CA PRO A 11 0.62 20.40 -10.56
C PRO A 11 -0.48 21.03 -9.69
N ASP A 12 -1.55 21.53 -10.33
CA ASP A 12 -2.60 22.27 -9.64
C ASP A 12 -3.83 21.42 -9.32
N GLN A 13 -4.04 20.35 -10.09
CA GLN A 13 -5.25 19.55 -9.96
C GLN A 13 -5.05 18.10 -10.39
N PRO A 14 -5.15 17.13 -9.47
CA PRO A 14 -5.22 15.74 -9.86
C PRO A 14 -6.54 15.48 -10.59
N LEU A 15 -6.44 14.75 -11.70
CA LEU A 15 -7.56 14.25 -12.48
C LEU A 15 -7.79 12.79 -12.07
N PRO A 16 -8.78 12.52 -11.19
CA PRO A 16 -8.98 11.18 -10.66
C PRO A 16 -9.55 10.25 -11.74
N LEU A 17 -9.16 8.97 -11.64
CA LEU A 17 -9.69 7.90 -12.49
C LEU A 17 -11.13 7.55 -12.12
N ILE A 18 -11.44 7.56 -10.83
CA ILE A 18 -12.76 7.25 -10.27
C ILE A 18 -13.31 8.45 -9.50
N PRO A 19 -14.64 8.60 -9.36
CA PRO A 19 -15.24 9.65 -8.56
C PRO A 19 -14.63 9.74 -7.15
N PRO A 20 -14.37 10.96 -6.62
CA PRO A 20 -13.74 11.14 -5.30
C PRO A 20 -14.47 10.45 -4.15
N VAL A 21 -15.80 10.30 -4.24
CA VAL A 21 -16.60 9.58 -3.23
C VAL A 21 -16.23 8.10 -3.17
N LEU A 22 -16.03 7.45 -4.31
CA LEU A 22 -15.59 6.05 -4.38
C LEU A 22 -14.14 5.92 -3.92
N LEU A 23 -13.30 6.89 -4.27
CA LEU A 23 -11.91 6.93 -3.81
C LEU A 23 -11.83 6.98 -2.28
N ARG A 24 -12.64 7.82 -1.62
CA ARG A 24 -12.71 7.87 -0.15
C ARG A 24 -13.20 6.55 0.46
N ALA A 25 -14.22 5.92 -0.14
CA ALA A 25 -14.77 4.67 0.35
C ALA A 25 -13.83 3.46 0.17
N ALA A 26 -13.01 3.47 -0.89
CA ALA A 26 -12.04 2.42 -1.18
C ALA A 26 -10.66 2.65 -0.53
N SER A 27 -10.41 3.86 -0.02
CA SER A 27 -9.12 4.24 0.56
C SER A 27 -8.94 3.73 1.98
N PHE A 28 -7.74 3.22 2.27
CA PHE A 28 -7.25 2.90 3.61
C PHE A 28 -6.62 4.15 4.26
N THR A 29 -7.41 5.21 4.44
CA THR A 29 -6.97 6.46 5.09
C THR A 29 -7.61 6.68 6.46
N THR A 30 -8.46 5.75 6.90
CA THR A 30 -9.18 5.81 8.18
C THR A 30 -8.88 4.56 9.01
N LEU A 31 -9.17 4.63 10.32
CA LEU A 31 -9.09 3.48 11.23
C LEU A 31 -10.37 2.63 11.20
N GLU A 32 -11.15 2.71 10.13
CA GLU A 32 -12.38 1.95 9.93
C GLU A 32 -12.10 0.65 9.17
N TYR A 33 -13.00 -0.32 9.29
CA TYR A 33 -12.95 -1.52 8.46
C TYR A 33 -13.33 -1.21 7.01
N ARG A 34 -12.45 -1.59 6.08
CA ARG A 34 -12.63 -1.45 4.63
C ARG A 34 -12.56 -2.81 3.95
N PRO A 35 -13.40 -3.08 2.93
CA PRO A 35 -13.26 -4.29 2.13
C PRO A 35 -11.95 -4.24 1.33
N ALA A 36 -11.30 -5.40 1.17
CA ALA A 36 -10.06 -5.52 0.42
C ALA A 36 -10.00 -6.83 -0.36
N LEU A 37 -9.17 -6.83 -1.40
CA LEU A 37 -8.58 -8.04 -1.94
C LEU A 37 -7.17 -8.13 -1.37
N THR A 38 -6.89 -9.18 -0.60
CA THR A 38 -5.64 -9.35 0.14
C THR A 38 -4.85 -10.49 -0.45
N VAL A 39 -3.56 -10.24 -0.68
CA VAL A 39 -2.56 -11.28 -0.91
C VAL A 39 -1.83 -11.49 0.41
N ILE A 40 -1.89 -12.71 0.93
CA ILE A 40 -1.10 -13.14 2.07
C ILE A 40 0.08 -13.93 1.51
N VAL A 41 1.29 -13.51 1.83
CA VAL A 41 2.53 -14.15 1.38
C VAL A 41 3.30 -14.68 2.58
N ASP A 42 3.72 -15.93 2.50
CA ASP A 42 4.70 -16.51 3.41
C ASP A 42 6.06 -16.45 2.71
N VAL A 43 7.03 -15.86 3.39
CA VAL A 43 8.39 -15.67 2.92
C VAL A 43 9.31 -16.45 3.86
N ASP A 44 10.29 -17.16 3.31
CA ASP A 44 11.26 -17.91 4.11
C ASP A 44 12.40 -17.02 4.62
N ALA A 45 13.40 -17.65 5.25
CA ALA A 45 14.54 -16.94 5.83
C ALA A 45 15.48 -16.29 4.80
N SER A 46 15.48 -16.72 3.53
CA SER A 46 16.25 -16.07 2.46
C SER A 46 15.51 -14.91 1.83
N GLY A 47 14.24 -14.72 2.14
CA GLY A 47 13.40 -13.73 1.49
C GLY A 47 12.66 -14.30 0.27
N ASP A 48 12.73 -15.61 0.04
CA ASP A 48 12.07 -16.26 -1.08
C ASP A 48 10.60 -16.55 -0.77
N LEU A 49 9.78 -16.45 -1.81
CA LEU A 49 8.35 -16.72 -1.70
C LEU A 49 8.11 -18.22 -1.49
N ALA A 50 7.73 -18.61 -0.28
CA ALA A 50 7.33 -19.98 0.02
C ALA A 50 5.88 -20.24 -0.39
N LYS A 51 4.98 -19.27 -0.16
CA LYS A 51 3.54 -19.43 -0.42
C LYS A 51 2.84 -18.11 -0.65
N ALA A 52 1.81 -18.11 -1.49
CA ALA A 52 0.91 -16.97 -1.66
C ALA A 52 -0.54 -17.41 -1.68
N GLN A 53 -1.44 -16.60 -1.10
CA GLN A 53 -2.88 -16.82 -1.14
C GLN A 53 -3.62 -15.51 -1.39
N LEU A 54 -4.57 -15.56 -2.32
CA LEU A 54 -5.48 -14.45 -2.60
C LEU A 54 -6.81 -14.66 -1.86
N ARG A 55 -7.27 -13.66 -1.10
CA ARG A 55 -8.52 -13.73 -0.35
C ARG A 55 -9.26 -12.40 -0.39
N ARG A 56 -10.59 -12.45 -0.41
CA ARG A 56 -11.42 -11.28 -0.09
C ARG A 56 -11.43 -11.10 1.43
N SER A 57 -11.30 -9.87 1.91
CA SER A 57 -11.15 -9.59 3.35
C SER A 57 -11.81 -8.27 3.74
N ARG A 58 -11.84 -8.00 5.05
CA ARG A 58 -12.13 -6.69 5.63
C ARG A 58 -10.96 -6.30 6.55
N ILE A 59 -10.27 -5.22 6.21
CA ILE A 59 -9.06 -4.78 6.91
C ILE A 59 -9.34 -3.45 7.60
N ARG A 60 -8.80 -3.30 8.81
CA ARG A 60 -8.74 -2.04 9.54
C ARG A 60 -7.29 -1.67 9.77
N LEU A 61 -6.91 -0.45 9.43
CA LEU A 61 -5.57 0.04 9.78
C LEU A 61 -5.47 0.25 11.29
N SER A 62 -4.36 -0.17 11.88
CA SER A 62 -4.01 0.12 13.27
C SER A 62 -3.35 1.50 13.41
N ALA A 63 -2.57 1.90 12.41
CA ALA A 63 -1.90 3.19 12.33
C ALA A 63 -1.70 3.61 10.88
N ARG A 64 -1.48 4.90 10.67
CA ARG A 64 -1.00 5.47 9.40
C ARG A 64 0.39 6.03 9.66
N VAL A 65 1.37 5.58 8.89
CA VAL A 65 2.77 6.02 9.02
C VAL A 65 3.15 6.76 7.76
N SER A 66 3.68 7.97 7.91
CA SER A 66 4.24 8.74 6.81
C SER A 66 5.69 8.32 6.56
N PRO A 67 6.18 8.31 5.31
CA PRO A 67 7.57 7.93 5.02
C PRO A 67 8.62 8.74 5.80
N SER A 68 8.33 10.00 6.12
CA SER A 68 9.18 10.87 6.94
C SER A 68 9.23 10.47 8.42
N GLU A 69 8.20 9.80 8.92
CA GLU A 69 8.10 9.36 10.32
C GLU A 69 8.81 8.03 10.55
N ASN A 70 9.04 7.25 9.48
CA ASN A 70 9.54 5.87 9.57
C ASN A 70 11.07 5.76 9.59
N GLN A 71 11.82 6.83 9.31
CA GLN A 71 13.29 6.79 9.30
C GLN A 71 13.90 6.55 10.70
N ASN A 72 13.16 6.86 11.77
CA ASN A 72 13.61 6.70 13.15
C ASN A 72 13.09 5.43 13.84
N ALA A 73 12.19 4.68 13.19
CA ALA A 73 11.52 3.51 13.77
C ALA A 73 12.05 2.17 13.23
N VAL A 74 12.89 2.19 12.19
CA VAL A 74 13.59 1.01 11.70
C VAL A 74 14.83 0.80 12.56
N PRO A 75 14.98 -0.33 13.27
CA PRO A 75 16.22 -0.66 13.96
C PRO A 75 17.39 -0.54 12.96
N SER A 76 18.50 0.07 13.38
CA SER A 76 19.74 0.26 12.60
C SER A 76 20.21 -1.01 11.87
N ASP A 77 19.79 -2.16 12.37
CA ASP A 77 20.20 -3.50 12.00
C ASP A 77 19.52 -3.99 10.70
N VAL A 78 18.47 -3.29 10.23
CA VAL A 78 17.76 -3.60 8.97
C VAL A 78 18.26 -2.73 7.80
N VAL A 79 18.91 -1.60 8.09
CA VAL A 79 19.36 -0.63 7.08
C VAL A 79 20.52 -1.16 6.22
N GLY A 80 21.26 -2.16 6.71
CA GLY A 80 22.38 -2.78 5.99
C GLY A 80 21.99 -3.63 4.76
N LEU A 81 20.72 -4.00 4.59
CA LEU A 81 20.31 -4.93 3.52
C LEU A 81 19.82 -4.23 2.23
N VAL A 82 19.37 -2.97 2.32
CA VAL A 82 18.80 -2.24 1.17
C VAL A 82 19.88 -1.69 0.23
N SER A 83 21.12 -1.55 0.72
CA SER A 83 22.27 -1.11 -0.09
C SER A 83 22.90 -2.22 -0.95
N ALA A 84 22.52 -3.48 -0.75
CA ALA A 84 23.08 -4.63 -1.49
C ALA A 84 22.33 -4.97 -2.79
N PHE A 85 21.20 -4.31 -3.07
CA PHE A 85 20.38 -4.53 -4.28
C PHE A 85 20.42 -3.35 -5.27
N ARG A 86 21.53 -2.60 -5.32
CA ARG A 86 21.82 -1.67 -6.43
C ARG A 86 22.78 -2.29 -7.43
#